data_AF-A0A087T212-F1
#
_entry.id   AF-A0A087T212-F1
#
_cell.length_a   1.000
_cell.length_b   1.000
_cell.length_c   1.000
_cell.angle_alpha   90.00
_cell.angle_beta   90.00
_cell.angle_gamma   90.00
#
_symmetry.space_group_name_H-M   'P 1'
#
loop_
_entity.id
_entity.type
_entity.pdbx_description
1 polymer ?
#
loop_
_entity_poly.entity_id
_entity_poly.type
_entity_poly.pdbx_seq_one_letter_code
_entity_poly.pdbx_strand_id
1 'polypeptide(L)'
;MRPTGDIVYSANDGLLFFEGRNDSIIKYKGQKLCLSLVYSALESVPEVANHVVYFNQTLKKLYLFVKCNLKWHSSSNQIRDKIM
;
A
#
# COMPACT_ATOMS: atom_id res chain seq x y z
N MET A 1 -15.72 1.37 22.59
CA MET A 1 -14.83 2.43 22.03
C MET A 1 -14.03 1.82 20.89
N ARG A 2 -13.91 2.45 19.71
CA ARG A 2 -13.04 1.95 18.62
C ARG A 2 -11.71 2.69 18.66
N PRO A 3 -10.56 2.00 18.53
CA PRO A 3 -9.26 2.65 18.43
C PRO A 3 -9.18 3.45 17.11
N THR A 4 -8.59 4.64 17.16
CA THR A 4 -8.39 5.52 15.98
C THR A 4 -7.38 4.92 14.98
N GLY A 5 -6.50 4.05 15.48
CA GLY A 5 -5.39 3.46 14.71
C GLY A 5 -4.22 4.44 14.53
N ASP A 6 -4.26 5.62 15.13
CA ASP A 6 -3.15 6.58 15.14
C ASP A 6 -2.14 6.19 16.24
N ILE A 7 -0.87 6.19 15.89
CA ILE A 7 0.25 6.06 16.81
C ILE A 7 0.69 7.48 17.19
N VAL A 8 0.67 7.76 18.48
CA VAL A 8 1.01 9.07 19.04
C VAL A 8 1.93 8.90 20.24
N TYR A 9 2.77 9.90 20.50
CA TYR A 9 3.46 10.03 21.77
C TYR A 9 3.01 11.30 22.50
N SER A 10 2.96 11.23 23.83
CA SER A 10 2.62 12.36 24.69
C SER A 10 3.88 13.07 25.13
N ALA A 11 3.90 14.39 25.04
CA ALA A 11 4.92 15.21 25.69
C ALA A 11 4.51 15.56 27.14
N ASN A 12 5.48 16.05 27.91
CA ASN A 12 5.28 16.45 29.31
C ASN A 12 4.32 17.64 29.49
N ASP A 13 4.10 18.42 28.43
CA ASP A 13 3.17 19.54 28.39
C ASP A 13 1.71 19.10 28.06
N GLY A 14 1.49 17.80 27.87
CA GLY A 14 0.17 17.23 27.57
C GLY A 14 -0.20 17.26 26.08
N LEU A 15 0.70 17.70 25.20
CA LEU A 15 0.48 17.64 23.76
C LEU A 15 0.71 16.24 23.21
N LEU A 16 -0.11 15.85 22.22
CA LEU A 16 0.04 14.60 21.47
C LEU A 16 0.69 14.87 20.13
N PHE A 17 1.78 14.16 19.85
CA PHE A 17 2.50 14.23 18.60
C PHE A 17 2.19 12.99 17.76
N PHE A 18 1.83 13.21 16.50
CA PHE A 18 1.51 12.16 15.56
C PHE A 18 2.79 11.51 15.02
N GLU A 19 2.93 10.21 15.24
CA GLU A 19 4.08 9.42 14.76
C GLU A 19 3.72 8.60 13.51
N GLY A 20 2.49 8.10 13.44
CA GLY A 20 2.06 7.31 12.30
C GLY A 20 0.72 6.63 12.49
N ARG A 21 0.47 5.59 11.70
CA ARG A 21 -0.72 4.74 11.82
C ARG A 21 -0.31 3.29 12.04
N ASN A 22 -1.09 2.59 12.85
CA ASN A 22 -0.95 1.16 13.08
C ASN A 22 -1.67 0.30 12.03
N ASP A 23 -2.44 0.92 11.14
CA ASP A 23 -3.14 0.24 10.06
C ASP A 23 -2.59 0.64 8.69
N SER A 24 -3.02 -0.10 7.66
CA SER A 24 -2.56 0.09 6.29
C SER A 24 -3.35 1.16 5.53
N ILE A 25 -3.92 2.15 6.23
CA ILE A 25 -4.71 3.22 5.63
C ILE A 25 -3.81 4.41 5.33
N ILE A 26 -3.85 4.89 4.10
CA ILE A 26 -3.12 6.08 3.67
C ILE A 26 -4.05 7.15 3.10
N LYS A 27 -3.58 8.40 3.11
CA LYS A 27 -4.20 9.48 2.35
C LYS A 27 -3.45 9.65 1.03
N TYR A 28 -4.05 9.21 -0.07
CA TYR A 28 -3.48 9.30 -1.41
C TYR A 28 -4.32 10.25 -2.27
N LYS A 29 -3.71 11.33 -2.79
CA LYS A 29 -4.38 12.34 -3.63
C LYS A 29 -5.71 12.87 -3.03
N GLY A 30 -5.76 13.07 -1.70
CA GLY A 30 -6.95 13.57 -1.00
C GLY A 30 -7.99 12.51 -0.66
N GLN A 31 -7.79 11.25 -1.07
CA GLN A 31 -8.71 10.15 -0.79
C GLN A 31 -8.13 9.19 0.24
N LYS A 32 -9.01 8.54 1.00
CA LYS A 32 -8.66 7.46 1.93
C LYS A 32 -8.50 6.17 1.13
N LEU A 33 -7.29 5.62 1.10
CA LEU A 33 -6.98 4.36 0.44
C LEU A 33 -6.54 3.33 1.47
N CYS A 34 -7.16 2.16 1.46
CA CYS A 34 -6.75 1.03 2.28
C CYS A 34 -5.80 0.16 1.45
N LEU A 35 -4.54 0.01 1.87
CA LEU A 35 -3.59 -0.82 1.12
C LEU A 35 -4.01 -2.28 1.13
N SER A 36 -4.69 -2.76 2.18
CA SER A 36 -5.27 -4.12 2.23
C SER A 36 -6.22 -4.41 1.05
N LEU A 37 -6.94 -3.40 0.56
CA LEU A 37 -7.78 -3.55 -0.63
C LEU A 37 -6.94 -3.83 -1.89
N VAL A 38 -5.80 -3.14 -2.02
CA VAL A 38 -4.86 -3.36 -3.13
C VAL A 38 -4.25 -4.75 -3.04
N TYR A 39 -3.88 -5.20 -1.83
CA TYR A 39 -3.40 -6.56 -1.60
C TYR A 39 -4.43 -7.62 -2.02
N SER A 40 -5.69 -7.50 -1.59
CA SER A 40 -6.75 -8.44 -1.98
C SER A 40 -7.05 -8.42 -3.48
N ALA A 41 -6.99 -7.26 -4.13
CA ALA A 41 -7.14 -7.18 -5.59
C ALA A 41 -6.02 -7.94 -6.31
N LEU A 42 -4.77 -7.80 -5.84
CA LEU A 42 -3.62 -8.50 -6.42
C LEU A 42 -3.64 -10.00 -6.16
N GLU A 43 -4.12 -10.44 -4.99
CA GLU A 43 -4.33 -11.86 -4.67
C GLU A 43 -5.37 -12.51 -5.58
N SER A 44 -6.30 -11.73 -6.14
CA SER A 44 -7.28 -12.23 -7.10
C SER A 44 -6.70 -12.49 -8.51
N VAL A 45 -5.44 -12.09 -8.76
CA VAL A 45 -4.75 -12.27 -10.05
C VAL A 45 -3.89 -13.54 -10.00
N PRO A 46 -4.26 -14.63 -10.69
CA PRO A 46 -3.56 -15.92 -10.61
C PRO A 46 -2.08 -15.88 -10.99
N GLU A 47 -1.69 -14.93 -11.84
CA GLU A 47 -0.32 -14.78 -12.31
C GLU A 47 0.62 -14.17 -11.25
N VAL A 48 0.07 -13.53 -10.20
CA VAL A 48 0.83 -12.92 -9.11
C VAL A 48 1.26 -13.98 -8.10
N ALA A 49 2.57 -14.17 -7.96
CA ALA A 49 3.16 -15.08 -7.00
C ALA A 49 3.40 -14.43 -5.63
N ASN A 50 3.82 -13.16 -5.66
CA ASN A 50 4.11 -12.38 -4.46
C ASN A 50 4.02 -10.88 -4.79
N HIS A 51 3.67 -10.07 -3.83
CA HIS A 51 3.43 -8.64 -4.01
C HIS A 51 3.76 -7.84 -2.75
N VAL A 52 4.25 -6.62 -2.96
CA VAL A 52 4.47 -5.63 -1.90
C VAL A 52 4.00 -4.28 -2.40
N VAL A 53 3.17 -3.63 -1.60
CA VAL A 53 2.72 -2.25 -1.85
C VAL A 53 3.43 -1.33 -0.87
N TYR A 54 4.13 -0.33 -1.39
CA TYR A 54 4.86 0.65 -0.59
C TYR A 54 4.36 2.06 -0.89
N PHE A 55 3.94 2.79 0.15
CA PHE A 55 3.59 4.19 0.03
C PHE A 55 4.73 5.07 0.55
N ASN A 56 5.34 5.82 -0.35
CA ASN A 56 6.32 6.84 0.03
C ASN A 56 5.56 8.11 0.44
N GLN A 57 5.52 8.37 1.75
CA GLN A 57 4.81 9.53 2.31
C GLN A 57 5.42 10.86 1.85
N THR A 58 6.75 10.97 1.79
CA THR A 58 7.48 12.18 1.40
C THR A 58 7.21 12.57 -0.05
N LEU A 59 7.31 11.62 -0.97
CA LEU A 59 7.07 11.84 -2.40
C LEU A 59 5.57 11.76 -2.76
N LYS A 60 4.72 11.34 -1.83
CA LYS A 60 3.30 11.02 -2.05
C LYS A 60 3.10 10.07 -3.24
N LYS A 61 3.99 9.09 -3.39
CA LYS A 61 3.97 8.10 -4.48
C LYS A 61 3.66 6.71 -3.95
N LEU A 62 2.84 5.98 -4.69
CA LEU A 62 2.52 4.58 -4.42
C LEU A 62 3.33 3.71 -5.37
N TYR A 63 4.04 2.74 -4.82
CA TYR A 63 4.84 1.77 -5.55
C TYR A 63 4.26 0.39 -5.34
N LEU A 64 4.21 -0.37 -6.43
CA LEU A 64 3.79 -1.75 -6.45
C LEU A 64 4.93 -2.60 -6.98
N PHE A 65 5.39 -3.55 -6.17
CA PHE A 65 6.36 -4.57 -6.56
C PHE A 65 5.63 -5.89 -6.66
N VAL A 66 5.76 -6.57 -7.80
CA VAL A 66 5.08 -7.83 -8.07
C VAL A 66 6.10 -8.84 -8.60
N LYS A 67 6.04 -10.05 -8.07
CA LYS A 67 6.68 -11.23 -8.61
C LYS A 67 5.60 -12.08 -9.27
N CYS A 68 5.75 -12.35 -10.56
CA CYS A 68 4.83 -13.25 -11.28
C CYS A 68 5.36 -14.68 -11.32
N ASN A 69 4.46 -15.66 -11.39
CA ASN A 69 4.82 -17.06 -11.61
C ASN A 69 5.20 -17.37 -13.07
N LEU A 70 4.98 -16.41 -13.98
CA LEU A 70 5.37 -16.52 -15.38
C LEU A 70 6.87 -16.29 -15.54
N LYS A 71 7.55 -17.19 -16.25
CA LYS A 71 8.88 -16.90 -16.79
C LYS A 71 8.73 -15.76 -17.80
N TRP A 72 9.44 -14.67 -17.57
CA TRP A 72 9.44 -13.53 -18.47
C TRP A 72 9.99 -13.96 -19.84
N HIS A 73 9.13 -14.05 -20.85
CA HIS A 73 9.54 -14.18 -22.24
C HIS A 73 9.54 -12.78 -22.86
N SER A 74 10.66 -12.37 -23.45
CA SER A 74 10.92 -11.03 -23.98
C SER A 74 9.93 -10.54 -25.07
N SER A 75 8.97 -11.37 -25.47
CA SER A 75 7.97 -11.09 -26.50
C SER A 75 6.59 -10.69 -25.95
N SER A 76 6.32 -10.83 -24.65
CA SER A 76 4.97 -10.60 -24.09
C SER A 76 4.87 -9.26 -23.35
N ASN A 77 4.42 -8.21 -24.04
CA ASN A 77 3.97 -6.94 -23.45
C ASN A 77 2.68 -7.05 -22.59
N GLN A 78 2.14 -8.26 -22.40
CA GLN A 78 0.80 -8.50 -21.85
C GLN A 78 0.59 -8.08 -20.39
N ILE A 79 1.66 -7.93 -19.59
CA ILE A 79 1.51 -7.61 -18.16
C ILE A 79 1.14 -6.12 -17.95
N ARG A 80 1.54 -5.22 -18.86
CA ARG A 80 1.17 -3.79 -18.76
C ARG A 80 -0.32 -3.56 -18.99
N ASP A 81 -0.92 -4.28 -19.92
CA ASP A 81 -2.33 -4.06 -20.31
C ASP A 81 -3.33 -4.67 -19.32
N LYS A 82 -2.90 -5.59 -18.45
CA LYS A 82 -3.79 -6.30 -17.51
C LYS A 82 -3.87 -5.64 -16.12
N ILE A 83 -3.00 -4.67 -15.84
CA ILE A 83 -2.88 -4.00 -14.52
C ILE A 83 -3.35 -2.53 -14.58
N MET A 84 -3.58 -1.97 -15.78
CA MET A 84 -4.10 -0.61 -15.96
C MET A 84 -5.63 -0.57 -16.03
#